data_AF-A0A3P1UG81-F1
#
_entry.id   AF-A0A3P1UG81-F1
#
_cell.length_a   1.000
_cell.length_b   1.000
_cell.length_c   1.000
_cell.angle_alpha   90.00
_cell.angle_beta   90.00
_cell.angle_gamma   90.00
#
_symmetry.space_group_name_H-M   'P 1'
#
loop_
_entity.id
_entity.type
_entity.pdbx_description
1 polymer ?
#
loop_
_entity_poly.entity_id
_entity_poly.type
_entity_poly.pdbx_seq_one_letter_code
_entity_poly.pdbx_strand_id
1 'polypeptide(L)'
;MPLPAPPHVPRSLRDRLKDHPDCVARLQNALNRYVGDPSRQDLFKGAIRELQRTLQALSAESSNELAAAKTAGDQAAIDITSRKYYELYTAGWLVFEMVDMDDLWDYFRTNKDAFK
;
A
#
# COMPACT_ATOMS: atom_id res chain seq x y z
N MET A 1 -9.58 -21.15 15.86
CA MET A 1 -8.28 -21.26 15.16
C MET A 1 -7.53 -19.96 15.40
N PRO A 2 -6.20 -19.98 15.62
CA PRO A 2 -5.41 -18.75 15.61
C PRO A 2 -5.43 -18.13 14.20
N LEU A 3 -5.39 -16.79 14.13
CA LEU A 3 -5.28 -16.09 12.86
C LEU A 3 -3.94 -16.45 12.17
N PRO A 4 -3.94 -16.67 10.86
CA PRO A 4 -2.72 -16.92 10.10
C PRO A 4 -1.81 -15.68 10.13
N ALA A 5 -0.52 -15.89 9.90
CA ALA A 5 0.42 -14.79 9.75
C ALA A 5 -0.08 -13.84 8.64
N PRO A 6 -0.04 -12.51 8.86
CA PRO A 6 -0.63 -11.57 7.92
C PRO A 6 0.04 -11.63 6.54
N PRO A 7 -0.69 -11.29 5.46
CA PRO A 7 -0.17 -11.35 4.12
C PRO A 7 0.94 -10.33 3.94
N HIS A 8 1.93 -10.67 3.13
CA HIS A 8 2.96 -9.71 2.73
C HIS A 8 2.40 -8.73 1.69
N VAL A 9 2.96 -7.52 1.67
CA VAL A 9 2.72 -6.56 0.58
C VAL A 9 3.10 -7.23 -0.76
N PRO A 10 2.24 -7.15 -1.79
CA PRO A 10 2.51 -7.66 -3.13
C PRO A 10 3.90 -7.27 -3.65
N ARG A 11 4.57 -8.20 -4.36
CA ARG A 11 5.94 -8.01 -4.82
C ARG A 11 6.10 -6.78 -5.71
N SER A 12 5.16 -6.56 -6.64
CA SER A 12 5.16 -5.40 -7.54
C SER A 12 5.21 -4.07 -6.78
N LEU A 13 4.49 -3.96 -5.66
CA LEU A 13 4.48 -2.76 -4.81
C LEU A 13 5.80 -2.62 -4.04
N ARG A 14 6.36 -3.72 -3.52
CA ARG A 14 7.66 -3.71 -2.83
C ARG A 14 8.79 -3.29 -3.76
N ASP A 15 8.79 -3.81 -4.99
CA ASP A 15 9.78 -3.46 -6.00
C ASP A 15 9.61 -2.01 -6.45
N ARG A 16 8.36 -1.55 -6.59
CA ARG A 16 8.06 -0.16 -6.98
C ARG A 16 8.44 0.86 -5.91
N LEU A 17 8.30 0.52 -4.63
CA LEU A 17 8.55 1.40 -3.49
C LEU A 17 9.83 1.03 -2.72
N LYS A 18 10.79 0.37 -3.38
CA LYS A 18 12.04 -0.09 -2.75
C LYS A 18 12.87 1.04 -2.13
N ASP A 19 12.78 2.24 -2.71
CA ASP A 19 13.48 3.44 -2.24
C ASP A 19 12.70 4.16 -1.13
N HIS A 20 11.49 3.66 -0.79
CA HIS A 20 10.57 4.19 0.21
C HIS A 20 10.08 3.10 1.18
N PRO A 21 10.98 2.52 2.01
CA PRO A 21 10.64 1.41 2.90
C PRO A 21 9.59 1.80 3.96
N ASP A 22 9.48 3.08 4.31
CA ASP A 22 8.44 3.62 5.19
C ASP A 22 7.03 3.48 4.56
N CYS A 23 6.91 3.74 3.26
CA CYS A 23 5.66 3.51 2.52
C CYS A 23 5.29 2.02 2.53
N VAL A 24 6.25 1.12 2.28
CA VAL A 24 6.02 -0.34 2.33
C VAL A 24 5.59 -0.78 3.72
N ALA A 25 6.22 -0.28 4.78
CA ALA A 25 5.83 -0.57 6.16
C ALA A 25 4.39 -0.12 6.47
N ARG A 26 3.98 1.04 5.96
CA ARG A 26 2.59 1.53 6.12
C ARG A 26 1.58 0.64 5.37
N LEU A 27 1.90 0.17 4.18
CA LEU A 27 1.07 -0.80 3.44
C LEU A 27 0.95 -2.12 4.19
N GLN A 28 2.06 -2.63 4.73
CA GLN A 28 2.07 -3.84 5.54
C GLN A 28 1.21 -3.65 6.79
N ASN A 29 1.31 -2.51 7.47
CA ASN A 29 0.49 -2.20 8.64
C ASN A 29 -1.00 -2.12 8.30
N ALA A 30 -1.37 -1.58 7.13
CA ALA A 30 -2.76 -1.56 6.68
C ALA A 30 -3.32 -2.98 6.47
N LEU A 31 -2.55 -3.85 5.82
CA LEU A 31 -2.92 -5.27 5.65
C LEU A 31 -3.03 -5.98 7.00
N ASN A 32 -2.07 -5.78 7.91
CA ASN A 32 -2.09 -6.37 9.25
C ASN A 32 -3.36 -5.97 10.02
N ARG A 33 -3.71 -4.67 9.98
CA ARG A 33 -4.90 -4.14 10.64
C ARG A 33 -6.18 -4.73 10.06
N TYR A 34 -6.29 -4.78 8.73
CA TYR A 34 -7.47 -5.32 8.05
C TYR A 34 -7.69 -6.81 8.37
N VAL A 35 -6.62 -7.60 8.39
CA VAL A 35 -6.69 -9.04 8.72
C VAL A 35 -7.02 -9.25 10.20
N GLY A 36 -6.55 -8.37 11.08
CA GLY A 36 -6.87 -8.41 12.51
C GLY A 36 -8.28 -7.91 12.85
N ASP A 37 -8.98 -7.22 11.94
CA ASP A 37 -10.30 -6.66 12.18
C ASP A 37 -11.38 -7.76 12.09
N PRO A 38 -12.14 -8.07 13.17
CA PRO A 38 -13.21 -9.05 13.14
C PRO A 38 -14.43 -8.62 12.29
N SER A 39 -14.57 -7.32 12.01
CA SER A 39 -15.66 -6.74 11.21
C SER A 39 -15.34 -6.63 9.72
N ARG A 40 -14.15 -7.09 9.30
CA ARG A 40 -13.72 -7.07 7.90
C ARG A 40 -14.76 -7.73 6.98
N GLN A 41 -15.03 -7.08 5.86
CA GLN A 41 -15.93 -7.59 4.81
C GLN A 41 -15.14 -7.80 3.53
N ASP A 42 -15.50 -8.85 2.78
CA ASP A 42 -14.87 -9.24 1.52
C ASP A 42 -13.34 -9.32 1.58
N LEU A 43 -12.78 -10.37 2.18
CA LEU A 43 -11.34 -10.54 2.47
C LEU A 43 -10.38 -9.94 1.42
N PHE A 44 -10.44 -10.44 0.18
CA PHE A 44 -9.54 -9.95 -0.87
C PHE A 44 -9.86 -8.52 -1.29
N LYS A 45 -11.12 -8.21 -1.60
CA LYS A 45 -11.51 -6.88 -2.10
C LYS A 45 -11.33 -5.79 -1.04
N GLY A 46 -11.55 -6.11 0.23
CA GLY A 46 -11.32 -5.21 1.35
C GLY A 46 -9.84 -4.93 1.55
N ALA A 47 -8.98 -5.95 1.47
CA ALA A 47 -7.53 -5.74 1.52
C ALA A 47 -7.03 -4.85 0.36
N ILE A 48 -7.56 -5.04 -0.86
CA ILE A 48 -7.28 -4.17 -2.00
C ILE A 48 -7.71 -2.72 -1.72
N ARG A 49 -8.92 -2.52 -1.16
CA ARG A 49 -9.41 -1.19 -0.79
C ARG A 49 -8.52 -0.52 0.27
N GLU A 50 -8.03 -1.27 1.25
CA GLU A 50 -7.13 -0.75 2.28
C GLU A 50 -5.76 -0.36 1.69
N LEU A 51 -5.22 -1.14 0.76
CA LEU A 51 -4.02 -0.76 0.01
C LEU A 51 -4.25 0.52 -0.80
N GLN A 52 -5.37 0.63 -1.52
CA GLN A 52 -5.74 1.83 -2.29
C GLN A 52 -5.85 3.07 -1.39
N ARG A 53 -6.55 2.97 -0.25
CA ARG A 53 -6.68 4.06 0.71
C ARG A 53 -5.33 4.50 1.27
N THR A 54 -4.47 3.54 1.60
CA THR A 54 -3.14 3.81 2.15
C THR A 54 -2.25 4.51 1.11
N LEU A 55 -2.26 4.04 -0.14
CA LEU A 55 -1.52 4.67 -1.24
C LEU A 55 -2.05 6.07 -1.58
N GLN A 56 -3.36 6.28 -1.51
CA GLN A 56 -3.97 7.59 -1.72
C GLN A 56 -3.54 8.58 -0.63
N ALA A 57 -3.55 8.16 0.63
CA ALA A 57 -3.09 8.98 1.75
C ALA A 57 -1.60 9.34 1.61
N LEU A 58 -0.76 8.36 1.30
CA LEU A 58 0.67 8.57 1.05
C LEU A 58 0.92 9.53 -0.13
N SER A 59 0.16 9.39 -1.21
CA SER A 59 0.27 10.28 -2.38
C SER A 59 -0.13 11.72 -2.03
N ALA A 60 -1.18 11.91 -1.22
CA ALA A 60 -1.59 13.22 -0.74
C ALA A 60 -0.53 13.86 0.17
N GLU A 61 0.07 13.09 1.08
CA GLU A 61 1.19 13.53 1.91
C GLU A 61 2.40 13.95 1.06
N SER A 62 2.81 13.13 0.09
CA SER A 62 3.92 13.45 -0.82
C SER A 62 3.63 14.67 -1.70
N SER A 63 2.37 14.90 -2.07
CA SER A 63 1.94 16.09 -2.81
C SER A 63 2.07 17.36 -1.94
N ASN A 64 1.70 17.27 -0.67
CA ASN A 64 1.87 18.37 0.28
C ASN A 64 3.36 18.68 0.55
N GLU A 65 4.20 17.65 0.69
CA GLU A 65 5.66 17.79 0.79
C GLU A 65 6.25 18.50 -0.44
N LEU A 66 5.82 18.08 -1.64
CA LEU A 66 6.24 18.71 -2.90
C LEU A 66 5.78 20.18 -3.00
N ALA A 67 4.57 20.50 -2.56
CA ALA A 67 4.07 21.86 -2.52
C ALA A 67 4.91 22.75 -1.57
N ALA A 68 5.25 22.23 -0.38
CA ALA A 68 6.10 22.93 0.57
C ALA A 68 7.52 23.16 0.02
N ALA A 69 8.12 22.15 -0.63
CA ALA A 69 9.43 22.27 -1.27
C ALA A 69 9.44 23.33 -2.39
N LYS A 70 8.36 23.38 -3.20
CA LYS A 70 8.17 24.42 -4.23
C LYS A 70 8.07 25.82 -3.61
N THR A 71 7.33 25.98 -2.52
CA THR A 71 7.23 27.26 -1.81
C THR A 71 8.57 27.69 -1.21
N ALA A 72 9.36 26.74 -0.72
CA ALA A 72 10.69 27.00 -0.16
C ALA A 72 11.79 27.23 -1.22
N GLY A 73 11.53 26.91 -2.50
CA GLY A 73 12.54 26.98 -3.56
C GLY A 73 13.65 25.94 -3.42
N ASP A 74 13.43 24.87 -2.66
CA ASP A 74 14.41 23.79 -2.45
C ASP A 74 14.34 22.80 -3.60
N GLN A 75 15.19 23.02 -4.61
CA GLN A 75 15.22 22.19 -5.82
C GLN A 75 15.53 20.71 -5.52
N ALA A 76 16.39 20.44 -4.54
CA ALA A 76 16.72 19.05 -4.19
C ALA A 76 15.51 18.35 -3.54
N ALA A 77 14.79 19.04 -2.65
CA ALA A 77 13.56 18.51 -2.07
C ALA A 77 12.45 18.33 -3.12
N ILE A 78 12.34 19.23 -4.11
CA ILE A 78 11.39 19.10 -5.23
C ILE A 78 11.65 17.83 -6.03
N ASP A 79 12.91 17.57 -6.40
CA ASP A 79 13.25 16.39 -7.22
C ASP A 79 12.97 15.08 -6.48
N ILE A 80 13.31 15.02 -5.18
CA ILE A 80 13.06 13.86 -4.32
C ILE A 80 11.55 13.62 -4.14
N THR A 81 10.79 14.65 -3.77
CA THR A 81 9.34 14.53 -3.50
C THR A 81 8.53 14.28 -4.75
N SER A 82 8.95 14.83 -5.90
CA SER A 82 8.35 14.55 -7.21
C SER A 82 8.51 13.08 -7.60
N ARG A 83 9.72 12.52 -7.42
CA ARG A 83 9.98 11.10 -7.68
C ARG A 83 9.15 10.19 -6.78
N LYS A 84 9.12 10.46 -5.47
CA LYS A 84 8.30 9.74 -4.49
C LYS A 84 6.82 9.75 -4.87
N TYR A 85 6.29 10.93 -5.25
CA TYR A 85 4.91 11.07 -5.70
C TYR A 85 4.60 10.20 -6.92
N TYR A 86 5.48 10.18 -7.93
CA TYR A 86 5.30 9.34 -9.12
C TYR A 86 5.34 7.85 -8.80
N GLU A 87 6.26 7.42 -7.93
CA GLU A 87 6.35 6.02 -7.50
C GLU A 87 5.08 5.57 -6.76
N LEU A 88 4.55 6.41 -5.86
CA LEU A 88 3.28 6.18 -5.16
C LEU A 88 2.07 6.15 -6.10
N TYR A 89 2.03 7.07 -7.07
CA TYR A 89 0.97 7.10 -8.08
C TYR A 89 0.94 5.81 -8.91
N THR A 90 2.09 5.36 -9.40
CA THR A 90 2.20 4.09 -10.13
C THR A 90 1.82 2.90 -9.25
N ALA A 91 2.25 2.88 -7.98
CA ALA A 91 1.85 1.83 -7.05
C ALA A 91 0.32 1.80 -6.87
N GLY A 92 -0.33 2.96 -6.77
CA GLY A 92 -1.80 3.07 -6.74
C GLY A 92 -2.46 2.48 -7.97
N TRP A 93 -1.91 2.77 -9.15
CA TRP A 93 -2.38 2.21 -10.42
C TRP A 93 -2.23 0.69 -10.48
N LEU A 94 -1.11 0.13 -10.02
CA LEU A 94 -0.91 -1.33 -9.96
C LEU A 94 -1.98 -2.02 -9.10
N VAL A 95 -2.34 -1.43 -7.95
CA VAL A 95 -3.42 -1.96 -7.10
C VAL A 95 -4.78 -1.83 -7.76
N PHE A 96 -5.04 -0.73 -8.47
CA PHE A 96 -6.30 -0.51 -9.19
C PHE A 96 -6.51 -1.54 -10.31
N GLU A 97 -5.49 -1.78 -11.12
CA GLU A 97 -5.50 -2.80 -12.19
C GLU A 97 -5.30 -4.23 -11.68
N MET A 98 -5.13 -4.41 -10.36
CA MET A 98 -4.86 -5.69 -9.70
C MET A 98 -3.62 -6.42 -10.26
N VAL A 99 -2.60 -5.68 -10.67
CA VAL A 99 -1.35 -6.23 -11.23
C VAL A 99 -0.53 -6.92 -10.13
N ASP A 100 -0.19 -8.19 -10.35
CA ASP A 100 0.57 -9.05 -9.43
C ASP A 100 -0.05 -9.15 -8.03
N MET A 101 -1.39 -9.23 -7.96
CA MET A 101 -2.14 -9.42 -6.69
C MET A 101 -2.39 -10.90 -6.35
N ASP A 102 -1.84 -11.84 -7.13
CA ASP A 102 -2.05 -13.28 -6.96
C ASP A 102 -1.59 -13.79 -5.60
N ASP A 103 -0.45 -13.30 -5.09
CA ASP A 103 0.04 -13.66 -3.74
C ASP A 103 -1.00 -13.34 -2.65
N LEU A 104 -1.64 -12.17 -2.77
CA LEU A 104 -2.66 -11.72 -1.84
C LEU A 104 -3.96 -12.51 -2.00
N TRP A 105 -4.32 -12.83 -3.25
CA TRP A 105 -5.47 -13.68 -3.56
C TRP A 105 -5.29 -15.09 -2.97
N ASP A 106 -4.15 -15.72 -3.23
CA ASP A 106 -3.82 -17.07 -2.76
C ASP A 106 -3.73 -17.17 -1.26
N TYR A 107 -3.23 -16.12 -0.59
CA TYR A 107 -3.27 -16.02 0.87
C TYR A 107 -4.70 -16.15 1.41
N PHE A 108 -5.64 -15.33 0.92
CA PHE A 108 -7.02 -15.36 1.41
C PHE A 108 -7.75 -16.64 1.01
N ARG A 109 -7.47 -17.18 -0.18
CA ARG A 109 -8.03 -18.44 -0.66
C ARG A 109 -7.59 -19.62 0.23
N THR A 110 -6.32 -19.70 0.57
CA THR A 110 -5.74 -20.78 1.40
C THR A 110 -6.23 -20.70 2.84
N ASN A 111 -6.39 -19.49 3.36
CA ASN A 111 -6.74 -19.25 4.76
C ASN A 111 -8.23 -18.99 5.01
N LYS A 112 -9.10 -19.26 4.03
CA LYS A 112 -10.54 -18.93 4.09
C LYS A 112 -11.24 -19.39 5.38
N ASP A 113 -10.84 -20.55 5.93
CA ASP A 113 -11.48 -21.14 7.10
C ASP A 113 -11.03 -20.48 8.41
N ALA A 114 -9.87 -19.81 8.42
CA ALA A 114 -9.42 -19.03 9.56
C ALA A 114 -10.12 -17.66 9.67
N PHE A 115 -10.87 -17.28 8.64
CA PHE A 115 -11.56 -15.99 8.56
C PHE A 115 -13.09 -16.09 8.66
N LYS A 116 -13.62 -17.29 8.90
CA LYS A 116 -15.05 -17.56 9.14
C LYS A 116 -15.46 -17.27 10.59
#